data_AF-A0A7K3B9F8-F1
#
_entry.id   AF-A0A7K3B9F8-F1
#
_cell.length_a   1.000
_cell.length_b   1.000
_cell.length_c   1.000
_cell.angle_alpha   90.00
_cell.angle_beta   90.00
_cell.angle_gamma   90.00
#
_symmetry.space_group_name_H-M   'P 1'
#
loop_
_entity.id
_entity.type
_entity.pdbx_description
1 polymer ?
#
loop_
_entity_poly.entity_id
_entity_poly.type
_entity_poly.pdbx_seq_one_letter_code
_entity_poly.pdbx_strand_id
1 'polypeptide(L)'
;MSEDRTRVVSDYVESVFRRGREPMEPVGFTPDWEDQPSRHKTYLGVRRFPLPPGVGRPLAPTADVVLKEPPPGPGPLWTAGSLASLLRLSCGVLDRRLRVNWNQDSHVRVLYPEALWGRGSASGGGMYPLEVYWVAGPSGPLTPGVYHYATAHHAFERLVAGDLTAEVRDACAGAGSADGFLLVTVRFWKNAFKYNSFCYHVVTQDAGALLGCWELIARATGRRLPRVLWFDDERLNRLLGLVTDEESVLAVVPLPFGPPGADPEPSAAAAGSAGRGGPAGRPIFERSARTRTFEQVRQVHRAVLDDRRPRPDPAVARRLVPLPRENGGEVELPRPLAGRLDTDLGEVLRGRRTSFGSFVGSRPLGLDELATVLAGTASAQRYTADAVPEDAGLTGLYVLANRVAGLPAGSYRYDAGGRRLQVVRQEPIAGTLQRSYYLSNYNLEQVGAVLAISGRWRSTLEAFGSRGYRVLNAEVGALSQTAYTVAAALGVGCGVVLGFDNIAIDEAVGLDGGDERTFLFVLLGHERTDRADYDYRLA
;
A
#
# COMPACT_ATOMS: atom_id res chain seq x y z
N MET A 1 -22.03 22.56 -0.35
CA MET A 1 -21.71 21.53 0.68
C MET A 1 -20.72 20.47 0.18
N SER A 2 -20.88 19.90 -1.01
CA SER A 2 -19.90 18.92 -1.56
C SER A 2 -18.55 19.57 -1.93
N GLU A 3 -18.58 20.74 -2.58
CA GLU A 3 -17.38 21.51 -2.94
C GLU A 3 -16.53 21.90 -1.72
N ASP A 4 -17.18 22.20 -0.59
CA ASP A 4 -16.52 22.54 0.67
C ASP A 4 -15.68 21.36 1.22
N ARG A 5 -16.18 20.12 1.08
CA ARG A 5 -15.46 18.91 1.50
C ARG A 5 -14.29 18.58 0.59
N THR A 6 -14.46 18.73 -0.73
CA THR A 6 -13.35 18.55 -1.68
C THR A 6 -12.25 19.57 -1.37
N ARG A 7 -12.61 20.81 -1.03
CA ARG A 7 -11.67 21.86 -0.65
C ARG A 7 -10.84 21.51 0.58
N VAL A 8 -11.45 20.99 1.65
CA VAL A 8 -10.70 20.52 2.84
C VAL A 8 -9.63 19.49 2.47
N VAL A 9 -9.97 18.53 1.60
CA VAL A 9 -8.99 17.54 1.12
C VAL A 9 -7.94 18.20 0.24
N SER A 10 -8.32 19.10 -0.67
CA SER A 10 -7.38 19.85 -1.51
C SER A 10 -6.36 20.64 -0.69
N ASP A 11 -6.81 21.34 0.35
CA ASP A 11 -5.95 22.14 1.24
C ASP A 11 -4.99 21.21 2.02
N TYR A 12 -5.45 20.03 2.43
CA TYR A 12 -4.60 18.98 3.00
C TYR A 12 -3.53 18.50 2.01
N VAL A 13 -3.90 18.23 0.75
CA VAL A 13 -2.97 17.78 -0.29
C VAL A 13 -1.90 18.84 -0.59
N GLU A 14 -2.29 20.11 -0.70
CA GLU A 14 -1.34 21.23 -0.86
C GLU A 14 -0.35 21.27 0.31
N SER A 15 -0.85 21.15 1.55
CA SER A 15 -0.01 21.11 2.76
C SER A 15 0.98 19.93 2.74
N VAL A 16 0.54 18.76 2.28
CA VAL A 16 1.39 17.59 2.08
C VAL A 16 2.54 17.88 1.12
N PHE A 17 2.27 18.49 -0.04
CA PHE A 17 3.32 18.74 -1.03
C PHE A 17 4.24 19.91 -0.68
N ARG A 18 3.78 20.84 0.17
CA ARG A 18 4.59 21.97 0.66
C ARG A 18 5.32 21.66 1.97
N ARG A 19 5.01 20.55 2.65
CA ARG A 19 5.50 20.18 4.00
C ARG A 19 7.01 20.30 4.20
N GLY A 20 7.73 20.19 3.10
CA GLY A 20 9.15 20.26 3.00
C GLY A 20 9.77 21.66 3.14
N ARG A 21 8.98 22.68 2.85
CA ARG A 21 9.30 24.10 2.96
C ARG A 21 8.45 24.79 4.03
N GLU A 22 7.22 24.33 4.20
CA GLU A 22 6.21 24.83 5.13
C GLU A 22 5.76 23.65 6.03
N PRO A 23 6.31 23.48 7.24
CA PRO A 23 5.98 22.33 8.09
C PRO A 23 4.49 22.23 8.40
N MET A 24 3.94 21.01 8.39
CA MET A 24 2.56 20.76 8.78
C MET A 24 2.40 20.85 10.30
N GLU A 25 1.30 21.44 10.76
CA GLU A 25 0.99 21.55 12.19
C GLU A 25 0.73 20.19 12.86
N PRO A 26 1.00 20.05 14.18
CA PRO A 26 1.84 20.90 15.02
C PRO A 26 3.31 20.94 14.59
N VAL A 27 3.85 22.16 14.45
CA VAL A 27 5.27 22.38 14.18
C VAL A 27 6.12 21.91 15.38
N GLY A 28 7.26 21.28 15.11
CA GLY A 28 8.20 20.82 16.16
C GLY A 28 7.73 19.59 16.95
N PHE A 29 6.67 18.91 16.50
CA PHE A 29 6.22 17.66 17.12
C PHE A 29 7.34 16.61 17.15
N THR A 30 7.57 16.02 18.32
CA THR A 30 8.51 14.92 18.53
C THR A 30 7.76 13.69 19.07
N PRO A 31 7.89 12.51 18.43
CA PRO A 31 7.31 11.27 18.93
C PRO A 31 7.91 10.86 20.29
N ASP A 32 7.06 10.36 21.18
CA ASP A 32 7.46 9.80 22.48
C ASP A 32 7.66 8.29 22.35
N TRP A 33 8.89 7.86 22.02
CA TRP A 33 9.20 6.46 21.71
C TRP A 33 9.01 5.49 22.90
N GLU A 34 8.97 5.98 24.13
CA GLU A 34 8.64 5.15 25.30
C GLU A 34 7.16 4.70 25.24
N ASP A 35 6.27 5.58 24.77
CA ASP A 35 4.83 5.39 24.61
C ASP A 35 4.41 4.87 23.21
N GLN A 36 5.33 4.20 22.51
CA GLN A 36 5.07 3.73 21.15
C GLN A 36 3.86 2.77 21.06
N PRO A 37 2.95 2.95 20.09
CA PRO A 37 1.85 2.03 19.83
C PRO A 37 2.32 0.61 19.50
N SER A 38 1.51 -0.38 19.89
CA SER A 38 1.72 -1.77 19.52
C SER A 38 1.62 -1.95 18.00
N ARG A 39 2.56 -2.71 17.43
CA ARG A 39 2.52 -3.13 16.02
C ARG A 39 1.42 -4.14 15.72
N HIS A 40 0.77 -4.68 16.77
CA HIS A 40 -0.28 -5.68 16.66
C HIS A 40 -1.51 -5.23 17.44
N LYS A 41 -2.69 -5.33 16.82
CA LYS A 41 -3.96 -5.35 17.56
C LYS A 41 -4.24 -6.77 18.01
N THR A 42 -4.75 -6.93 19.22
CA THR A 42 -5.13 -8.25 19.75
C THR A 42 -6.34 -8.07 20.66
N TYR A 43 -7.43 -8.75 20.32
CA TYR A 43 -8.62 -8.76 21.16
C TYR A 43 -8.43 -9.75 22.31
N LEU A 44 -8.76 -9.30 23.52
CA LEU A 44 -8.62 -10.08 24.76
C LEU A 44 -9.93 -10.82 25.06
N GLY A 45 -9.82 -12.04 25.62
CA GLY A 45 -10.97 -12.86 26.01
C GLY A 45 -11.80 -13.42 24.85
N VAL A 46 -11.32 -13.33 23.61
CA VAL A 46 -12.03 -13.84 22.42
C VAL A 46 -11.46 -15.17 21.95
N ARG A 47 -12.29 -16.01 21.35
CA ARG A 47 -11.86 -17.31 20.79
C ARG A 47 -10.99 -17.08 19.55
N ARG A 48 -9.82 -17.71 19.53
CA ARG A 48 -8.89 -17.74 18.40
C ARG A 48 -9.01 -19.03 17.59
N PHE A 49 -8.90 -18.90 16.28
CA PHE A 49 -8.92 -19.99 15.30
C PHE A 49 -7.61 -19.92 14.51
N PRO A 50 -6.62 -20.79 14.80
CA PRO A 50 -5.36 -20.82 14.07
C PRO A 50 -5.58 -21.04 12.58
N LEU A 51 -4.79 -20.37 11.75
CA LEU A 51 -4.79 -20.57 10.31
C LEU A 51 -3.75 -21.62 9.89
N PRO A 52 -3.95 -22.31 8.75
CA PRO A 52 -2.87 -23.06 8.10
C PRO A 52 -1.62 -22.19 7.95
N PRO A 53 -0.39 -22.73 7.87
CA PRO A 53 0.85 -21.94 7.95
C PRO A 53 0.93 -20.70 7.04
N GLY A 54 0.26 -20.74 5.87
CA GLY A 54 0.23 -19.64 4.90
C GLY A 54 1.53 -19.46 4.12
N VAL A 55 2.50 -20.35 4.33
CA VAL A 55 3.79 -20.41 3.64
C VAL A 55 4.06 -21.86 3.21
N GLY A 56 5.01 -22.06 2.31
CA GLY A 56 5.40 -23.39 1.82
C GLY A 56 4.49 -23.99 0.74
N ARG A 57 3.42 -23.29 0.34
CA ARG A 57 2.65 -23.63 -0.86
C ARG A 57 3.27 -22.90 -2.07
N PRO A 58 3.62 -23.61 -3.15
CA PRO A 58 4.14 -22.95 -4.35
C PRO A 58 3.14 -21.94 -4.91
N LEU A 59 3.67 -20.77 -5.28
CA LEU A 59 3.02 -19.72 -6.03
C LEU A 59 3.63 -19.64 -7.44
N ALA A 60 2.98 -18.95 -8.36
CA ALA A 60 3.56 -18.72 -9.68
C ALA A 60 4.92 -17.98 -9.59
N PRO A 61 5.83 -18.20 -10.56
CA PRO A 61 7.05 -17.41 -10.69
C PRO A 61 6.77 -15.92 -10.74
N THR A 62 7.65 -15.11 -10.15
CA THR A 62 7.45 -13.65 -10.09
C THR A 62 7.32 -13.02 -11.49
N ALA A 63 8.07 -13.54 -12.48
CA ALA A 63 7.96 -13.14 -13.89
C ALA A 63 6.52 -13.24 -14.42
N ASP A 64 5.83 -14.34 -14.13
CA ASP A 64 4.47 -14.60 -14.60
C ASP A 64 3.46 -13.67 -13.94
N VAL A 65 3.70 -13.29 -12.69
CA VAL A 65 2.82 -12.41 -11.94
C VAL A 65 2.90 -10.97 -12.47
N VAL A 66 4.10 -10.45 -12.70
CA VAL A 66 4.32 -9.01 -12.98
C VAL A 66 4.49 -8.67 -14.46
N LEU A 67 4.91 -9.62 -15.31
CA LEU A 67 5.16 -9.36 -16.73
C LEU A 67 4.07 -9.88 -17.67
N LYS A 68 3.27 -10.87 -17.26
CA LYS A 68 2.18 -11.41 -18.08
C LYS A 68 0.84 -10.73 -17.77
N GLU A 69 -0.10 -10.86 -18.69
CA GLU A 69 -1.48 -10.48 -18.42
C GLU A 69 -2.15 -11.49 -17.47
N PRO A 70 -3.02 -11.01 -16.57
CA PRO A 70 -3.70 -11.90 -15.64
C PRO A 70 -4.74 -12.75 -16.39
N PRO A 71 -4.88 -14.04 -16.07
CA PRO A 71 -5.71 -14.97 -16.83
C PRO A 71 -7.17 -14.52 -16.88
N PRO A 72 -7.89 -14.65 -18.00
CA PRO A 72 -9.28 -14.19 -18.07
C PRO A 72 -10.20 -14.98 -17.12
N GLY A 73 -11.21 -14.30 -16.57
CA GLY A 73 -12.23 -14.91 -15.70
C GLY A 73 -11.94 -14.80 -14.19
N PRO A 74 -12.86 -15.31 -13.34
CA PRO A 74 -12.81 -15.11 -11.88
C PRO A 74 -11.71 -15.91 -11.17
N GLY A 75 -11.14 -16.92 -11.83
CA GLY A 75 -10.18 -17.84 -11.21
C GLY A 75 -10.82 -18.84 -10.23
N PRO A 76 -10.01 -19.62 -9.51
CA PRO A 76 -10.50 -20.60 -8.53
C PRO A 76 -11.06 -19.92 -7.27
N LEU A 77 -12.05 -20.55 -6.63
CA LEU A 77 -12.63 -20.10 -5.36
C LEU A 77 -11.57 -19.98 -4.24
N TRP A 78 -11.85 -19.13 -3.26
CA TRP A 78 -11.01 -19.00 -2.07
C TRP A 78 -11.17 -20.21 -1.14
N THR A 79 -10.10 -20.54 -0.44
CA THR A 79 -10.04 -21.63 0.55
C THR A 79 -9.39 -21.11 1.82
N ALA A 80 -9.52 -21.84 2.93
CA ALA A 80 -8.77 -21.52 4.15
C ALA A 80 -7.26 -21.38 3.88
N GLY A 81 -6.70 -22.27 3.05
CA GLY A 81 -5.28 -22.26 2.73
C GLY A 81 -4.85 -21.10 1.84
N SER A 82 -5.66 -20.68 0.85
CA SER A 82 -5.32 -19.52 0.02
C SER A 82 -5.49 -18.20 0.78
N LEU A 83 -6.53 -18.08 1.61
CA LEU A 83 -6.69 -16.92 2.50
C LEU A 83 -5.57 -16.83 3.54
N ALA A 84 -5.18 -17.96 4.14
CA ALA A 84 -4.05 -17.99 5.06
C ALA A 84 -2.75 -17.56 4.37
N SER A 85 -2.52 -17.99 3.12
CA SER A 85 -1.33 -17.59 2.36
C SER A 85 -1.32 -16.11 2.04
N LEU A 86 -2.46 -15.56 1.60
CA LEU A 86 -2.65 -14.12 1.39
C LEU A 86 -2.27 -13.33 2.65
N LEU A 87 -2.88 -13.66 3.78
CA LEU A 87 -2.69 -12.94 5.04
C LEU A 87 -1.29 -13.12 5.63
N ARG A 88 -0.70 -14.31 5.52
CA ARG A 88 0.65 -14.56 6.06
C ARG A 88 1.71 -13.83 5.25
N LEU A 89 1.69 -13.99 3.92
CA LEU A 89 2.68 -13.40 3.02
C LEU A 89 2.55 -11.89 2.89
N SER A 90 1.39 -11.30 3.21
CA SER A 90 1.22 -9.84 3.20
C SER A 90 1.54 -9.19 4.55
N CYS A 91 0.74 -9.51 5.59
CA CYS A 91 0.71 -8.75 6.85
C CYS A 91 1.01 -9.60 8.09
N GLY A 92 1.23 -10.91 7.91
CA GLY A 92 1.78 -11.76 8.94
C GLY A 92 3.28 -11.52 9.16
N VAL A 93 3.77 -11.97 10.30
CA VAL A 93 5.20 -11.92 10.64
C VAL A 93 5.94 -13.01 9.85
N LEU A 94 6.93 -12.63 9.05
CA LEU A 94 7.68 -13.54 8.17
C LEU A 94 9.11 -13.80 8.63
N ASP A 95 9.73 -12.79 9.25
CA ASP A 95 11.11 -12.89 9.70
C ASP A 95 11.35 -12.08 10.98
N ARG A 96 12.47 -12.41 11.62
CA ARG A 96 13.02 -11.72 12.78
C ARG A 96 14.45 -11.32 12.46
N ARG A 97 14.73 -10.02 12.46
CA ARG A 97 16.03 -9.45 12.08
C ARG A 97 16.68 -8.73 13.26
N LEU A 98 17.98 -8.96 13.45
CA LEU A 98 18.83 -8.27 14.43
C LEU A 98 19.92 -7.46 13.70
N ARG A 99 19.48 -6.48 12.92
CA ARG A 99 20.34 -5.74 11.99
C ARG A 99 20.51 -4.28 12.41
N VAL A 100 21.76 -3.80 12.40
CA VAL A 100 22.04 -2.37 12.44
C VAL A 100 21.54 -1.72 11.14
N ASN A 101 20.59 -0.80 11.27
CA ASN A 101 20.13 0.04 10.17
C ASN A 101 20.34 1.51 10.50
N TRP A 102 20.34 2.34 9.46
CA TRP A 102 20.67 3.77 9.59
C TRP A 102 19.46 4.65 9.89
N ASN A 103 18.38 4.10 10.47
CA ASN A 103 17.20 4.87 10.85
C ASN A 103 17.57 6.00 11.81
N GLN A 104 16.83 7.11 11.72
CA GLN A 104 17.09 8.30 12.56
C GLN A 104 16.74 8.06 14.02
N ASP A 105 15.93 7.04 14.29
CA ASP A 105 15.70 6.54 15.64
C ASP A 105 17.01 5.96 16.20
N SER A 106 17.63 6.72 17.11
CA SER A 106 18.90 6.38 17.75
C SER A 106 18.81 5.10 18.58
N HIS A 107 17.60 4.72 19.05
CA HIS A 107 17.41 3.47 19.81
C HIS A 107 17.81 2.26 18.99
N VAL A 108 17.53 2.23 17.69
CA VAL A 108 17.86 1.10 16.80
C VAL A 108 19.36 0.95 16.56
N ARG A 109 20.14 2.03 16.70
CA ARG A 109 21.61 2.02 16.54
C ARG A 109 22.33 1.48 17.78
N VAL A 110 21.72 1.62 18.95
CA VAL A 110 22.30 1.25 20.27
C VAL A 110 21.73 -0.09 20.78
N LEU A 111 20.50 -0.45 20.39
CA LEU A 111 19.77 -1.64 20.82
C LEU A 111 19.58 -2.65 19.67
N TYR A 112 20.66 -2.99 18.95
CA TYR A 112 20.62 -4.10 17.97
C TYR A 112 20.07 -5.46 18.49
N PRO A 113 19.99 -5.77 19.81
CA PRO A 113 19.21 -6.92 20.30
C PRO A 113 17.68 -6.80 20.17
N GLU A 114 17.12 -5.61 19.94
CA GLU A 114 15.68 -5.45 19.70
C GLU A 114 15.32 -5.93 18.29
N ALA A 115 14.50 -6.98 18.22
CA ALA A 115 14.18 -7.62 16.98
C ALA A 115 13.21 -6.81 16.11
N LEU A 116 13.61 -6.58 14.86
CA LEU A 116 12.70 -6.08 13.82
C LEU A 116 11.97 -7.25 13.19
N TRP A 117 10.64 -7.18 13.23
CA TRP A 117 9.77 -8.19 12.65
C TRP A 117 9.33 -7.75 11.25
N GLY A 118 9.74 -8.51 10.23
CA GLY A 118 9.40 -8.23 8.85
C GLY A 118 8.00 -8.73 8.47
N ARG A 119 7.36 -7.97 7.57
CA ARG A 119 6.13 -8.34 6.85
C ARG A 119 6.40 -8.24 5.34
N GLY A 120 5.58 -8.91 4.53
CA GLY A 120 5.72 -8.87 3.09
C GLY A 120 5.27 -7.54 2.48
N SER A 121 4.24 -6.88 3.05
CA SER A 121 3.84 -5.53 2.66
C SER A 121 4.70 -4.45 3.34
N ALA A 122 5.03 -3.39 2.60
CA ALA A 122 5.64 -2.19 3.14
C ALA A 122 4.65 -1.42 4.05
N SER A 123 5.19 -0.61 4.96
CA SER A 123 4.42 0.36 5.75
C SER A 123 5.30 1.53 6.13
N GLY A 124 4.74 2.75 6.05
CA GLY A 124 5.38 3.98 6.47
C GLY A 124 5.95 3.86 7.88
N GLY A 125 7.29 3.92 7.97
CA GLY A 125 8.01 3.88 9.23
C GLY A 125 7.93 2.54 9.97
N GLY A 126 7.38 1.49 9.36
CA GLY A 126 7.17 0.19 10.01
C GLY A 126 6.14 0.22 11.13
N MET A 127 5.20 1.17 11.11
CA MET A 127 4.17 1.33 12.15
C MET A 127 3.02 0.34 12.01
N TYR A 128 2.78 -0.18 10.80
CA TYR A 128 1.74 -1.16 10.48
C TYR A 128 0.36 -0.81 11.07
N PRO A 129 -0.22 0.35 10.68
CA PRO A 129 -1.48 0.85 11.26
C PRO A 129 -2.72 0.14 10.74
N LEU A 130 -2.58 -0.69 9.70
CA LEU A 130 -3.70 -1.38 9.07
C LEU A 130 -4.08 -2.65 9.84
N GLU A 131 -5.37 -2.87 9.98
CA GLU A 131 -5.94 -4.11 10.52
C GLU A 131 -6.83 -4.77 9.45
N VAL A 132 -7.02 -6.08 9.55
CA VAL A 132 -7.80 -6.86 8.58
C VAL A 132 -8.90 -7.61 9.31
N TYR A 133 -10.14 -7.38 8.87
CA TYR A 133 -11.31 -8.12 9.34
C TYR A 133 -11.84 -8.98 8.20
N TRP A 134 -12.28 -10.19 8.53
CA TRP A 134 -12.98 -11.07 7.61
C TRP A 134 -14.43 -11.19 8.06
N VAL A 135 -15.35 -10.74 7.21
CA VAL A 135 -16.78 -11.03 7.33
C VAL A 135 -17.02 -12.32 6.55
N ALA A 136 -17.12 -13.43 7.28
CA ALA A 136 -17.28 -14.77 6.74
C ALA A 136 -18.77 -15.08 6.54
N GLY A 137 -19.13 -15.48 5.32
CA GLY A 137 -20.45 -16.05 5.00
C GLY A 137 -20.49 -17.58 5.09
N PRO A 138 -21.61 -18.20 4.70
CA PRO A 138 -21.90 -19.62 4.93
C PRO A 138 -21.00 -20.58 4.16
N SER A 139 -20.48 -20.19 3.00
CA SER A 139 -19.56 -21.03 2.21
C SER A 139 -18.12 -20.95 2.68
N GLY A 140 -17.81 -20.06 3.62
CA GLY A 140 -16.47 -19.90 4.17
C GLY A 140 -16.03 -21.09 5.04
N PRO A 141 -14.73 -21.26 5.28
CA PRO A 141 -14.20 -22.37 6.07
C PRO A 141 -14.49 -22.30 7.58
N LEU A 142 -15.04 -21.18 8.09
CA LEU A 142 -15.40 -20.99 9.49
C LEU A 142 -16.89 -20.64 9.60
N THR A 143 -17.45 -20.78 10.80
CA THR A 143 -18.83 -20.34 11.10
C THR A 143 -19.03 -18.90 10.65
N PRO A 144 -20.18 -18.54 10.04
CA PRO A 144 -20.45 -17.15 9.66
C PRO A 144 -20.26 -16.18 10.82
N GLY A 145 -19.65 -15.03 10.55
CA GLY A 145 -19.28 -14.09 11.59
C GLY A 145 -18.26 -13.04 11.15
N VAL A 146 -17.90 -12.18 12.11
CA VAL A 146 -16.83 -11.19 11.96
C VAL A 146 -15.61 -11.66 12.71
N TYR A 147 -14.49 -11.73 12.00
CA TYR A 147 -13.21 -12.17 12.54
C TYR A 147 -12.16 -11.08 12.34
N HIS A 148 -11.35 -10.82 13.35
CA HIS A 148 -10.15 -10.00 13.22
C HIS A 148 -8.93 -10.89 12.97
N TYR A 149 -8.07 -10.54 12.02
CA TYR A 149 -6.82 -11.27 11.77
C TYR A 149 -5.73 -10.84 12.77
N ALA A 150 -5.45 -11.69 13.75
CA ALA A 150 -4.38 -11.47 14.73
C ALA A 150 -3.01 -11.74 14.09
N THR A 151 -2.41 -10.69 13.52
CA THR A 151 -1.12 -10.75 12.80
C THR A 151 0.02 -11.41 13.59
N ALA A 152 0.06 -11.21 14.92
CA ALA A 152 1.07 -11.81 15.80
C ALA A 152 0.91 -13.33 15.97
N HIS A 153 -0.32 -13.84 15.88
CA HIS A 153 -0.64 -15.24 16.16
C HIS A 153 -0.94 -16.07 14.90
N HIS A 154 -1.02 -15.41 13.74
CA HIS A 154 -1.52 -16.02 12.50
C HIS A 154 -2.83 -16.80 12.72
N ALA A 155 -3.83 -16.10 13.27
CA ALA A 155 -5.10 -16.68 13.67
C ALA A 155 -6.24 -15.68 13.47
N PHE A 156 -7.46 -16.18 13.37
CA PHE A 156 -8.66 -15.37 13.40
C PHE A 156 -9.23 -15.27 14.81
N GLU A 157 -9.51 -14.05 15.27
CA GLU A 157 -10.18 -13.70 16.52
C GLU A 157 -11.66 -13.45 16.25
N ARG A 158 -12.56 -14.33 16.72
CA ARG A 158 -14.00 -14.17 16.45
C ARG A 158 -14.62 -13.09 17.32
N LEU A 159 -15.10 -12.03 16.67
CA LEU A 159 -15.73 -10.88 17.31
C LEU A 159 -17.25 -10.98 17.32
N VAL A 160 -17.85 -11.50 16.26
CA VAL A 160 -19.30 -11.71 16.14
C VAL A 160 -19.55 -13.05 15.50
N ALA A 161 -20.62 -13.74 15.94
CA ALA A 161 -21.14 -14.93 15.27
C ALA A 161 -22.48 -14.58 14.60
N GLY A 162 -22.67 -15.11 13.39
CA GLY A 162 -23.83 -14.84 12.55
C GLY A 162 -23.42 -14.24 11.20
N ASP A 163 -24.20 -14.53 10.17
CA ASP A 163 -23.96 -14.01 8.84
C ASP A 163 -24.32 -12.52 8.77
N LEU A 164 -23.34 -11.70 8.38
CA LEU A 164 -23.47 -10.24 8.16
C LEU A 164 -23.05 -9.85 6.73
N THR A 165 -22.92 -10.81 5.81
CA THR A 165 -22.49 -10.55 4.43
C THR A 165 -23.46 -9.66 3.66
N ALA A 166 -24.76 -9.75 3.95
CA ALA A 166 -25.78 -8.87 3.38
C ALA A 166 -25.54 -7.38 3.75
N GLU A 167 -25.19 -7.09 5.01
CA GLU A 167 -24.92 -5.72 5.44
C GLU A 167 -23.69 -5.12 4.73
N VAL A 168 -22.67 -5.93 4.46
CA VAL A 168 -21.49 -5.51 3.69
C VAL A 168 -21.85 -5.27 2.23
N ARG A 169 -22.64 -6.16 1.60
CA ARG A 169 -23.09 -5.99 0.21
C ARG A 169 -23.89 -4.71 0.03
N ASP A 170 -24.81 -4.44 0.94
CA ASP A 170 -25.61 -3.21 0.90
C ASP A 170 -24.74 -1.95 1.04
N ALA A 171 -23.77 -1.96 1.98
CA ALA A 171 -22.84 -0.85 2.17
C ALA A 171 -21.98 -0.59 0.93
N CYS A 172 -21.72 -1.61 0.12
CA CYS A 172 -20.92 -1.53 -1.09
C CYS A 172 -21.76 -1.36 -2.37
N ALA A 173 -23.02 -0.93 -2.25
CA ALA A 173 -23.96 -0.79 -3.38
C ALA A 173 -24.06 -2.05 -4.27
N GLY A 174 -24.04 -3.23 -3.63
CA GLY A 174 -24.18 -4.52 -4.30
C GLY A 174 -22.88 -5.07 -4.91
N ALA A 175 -21.81 -5.20 -4.11
CA ALA A 175 -20.47 -5.70 -4.47
C ALA A 175 -20.39 -7.15 -5.01
N GLY A 176 -21.26 -7.51 -5.93
CA GLY A 176 -21.37 -8.84 -6.52
C GLY A 176 -22.01 -9.87 -5.59
N SER A 177 -21.92 -11.13 -6.00
CA SER A 177 -22.48 -12.31 -5.32
C SER A 177 -21.51 -12.96 -4.32
N ALA A 178 -20.44 -12.27 -3.92
CA ALA A 178 -19.46 -12.83 -2.99
C ALA A 178 -20.07 -13.11 -1.61
N ASP A 179 -19.62 -14.21 -1.00
CA ASP A 179 -20.07 -14.74 0.29
C ASP A 179 -18.96 -14.68 1.36
N GLY A 180 -18.02 -13.75 1.19
CA GLY A 180 -16.98 -13.41 2.14
C GLY A 180 -16.35 -12.08 1.77
N PHE A 181 -15.93 -11.30 2.77
CA PHE A 181 -15.33 -9.97 2.54
C PHE A 181 -14.16 -9.73 3.49
N LEU A 182 -13.03 -9.26 2.96
CA LEU A 182 -11.99 -8.64 3.77
C LEU A 182 -12.24 -7.14 3.85
N LEU A 183 -12.26 -6.61 5.06
CA LEU A 183 -12.33 -5.18 5.34
C LEU A 183 -10.96 -4.77 5.88
N VAL A 184 -10.29 -3.87 5.15
CA VAL A 184 -9.02 -3.27 5.60
C VAL A 184 -9.36 -1.98 6.33
N THR A 185 -8.98 -1.90 7.60
CA THR A 185 -9.14 -0.69 8.41
C THR A 185 -7.79 -0.04 8.68
N VAL A 186 -7.80 1.22 9.11
CA VAL A 186 -6.62 1.94 9.55
C VAL A 186 -6.84 2.48 10.95
N ARG A 187 -5.90 2.25 11.87
CA ARG A 187 -5.82 2.95 13.16
C ARG A 187 -4.98 4.21 13.00
N PHE A 188 -5.59 5.35 12.69
CA PHE A 188 -4.89 6.58 12.30
C PHE A 188 -3.81 6.99 13.30
N TRP A 189 -4.16 6.94 14.58
CA TRP A 189 -3.29 7.37 15.66
C TRP A 189 -2.00 6.52 15.79
N LYS A 190 -2.01 5.25 15.35
CA LYS A 190 -0.79 4.40 15.35
C LYS A 190 0.29 4.97 14.44
N ASN A 191 -0.10 5.51 13.29
CA ASN A 191 0.84 6.10 12.35
C ASN A 191 1.09 7.58 12.68
N ALA A 192 0.05 8.30 13.10
CA ALA A 192 0.15 9.70 13.50
C ALA A 192 1.08 9.92 14.70
N PHE A 193 1.25 8.91 15.56
CA PHE A 193 2.32 8.87 16.58
C PHE A 193 3.69 9.30 16.02
N LYS A 194 4.05 8.82 14.81
CA LYS A 194 5.32 9.14 14.15
C LYS A 194 5.18 10.28 13.14
N TYR A 195 4.09 10.30 12.38
CA TYR A 195 3.94 11.15 11.20
C TYR A 195 3.06 12.37 11.42
N ASN A 196 2.50 12.57 12.62
CA ASN A 196 1.64 13.71 12.92
C ASN A 196 0.54 13.87 11.83
N SER A 197 0.25 15.08 11.35
CA SER A 197 -0.74 15.39 10.32
C SER A 197 -0.40 14.80 8.95
N PHE A 198 0.86 14.45 8.69
CA PHE A 198 1.25 13.76 7.46
C PHE A 198 0.72 12.30 7.40
N CYS A 199 0.25 11.76 8.53
CA CYS A 199 -0.29 10.40 8.66
C CYS A 199 -1.27 10.01 7.56
N TYR A 200 -2.25 10.86 7.23
CA TYR A 200 -3.32 10.47 6.30
C TYR A 200 -2.81 10.15 4.89
N HIS A 201 -1.83 10.92 4.41
CA HIS A 201 -1.11 10.61 3.16
C HIS A 201 -0.38 9.26 3.26
N VAL A 202 0.35 9.01 4.35
CA VAL A 202 1.11 7.77 4.55
C VAL A 202 0.19 6.55 4.59
N VAL A 203 -0.87 6.58 5.40
CA VAL A 203 -1.69 5.39 5.66
C VAL A 203 -2.58 4.99 4.49
N THR A 204 -2.96 5.94 3.64
CA THR A 204 -3.70 5.64 2.41
C THR A 204 -2.79 4.98 1.37
N GLN A 205 -1.50 5.30 1.35
CA GLN A 205 -0.49 4.56 0.57
C GLN A 205 -0.15 3.21 1.18
N ASP A 206 -0.10 3.09 2.52
CA ASP A 206 0.06 1.78 3.18
C ASP A 206 -1.10 0.83 2.78
N ALA A 207 -2.34 1.32 2.71
CA ALA A 207 -3.47 0.54 2.24
C ALA A 207 -3.27 0.08 0.79
N GLY A 208 -2.78 0.97 -0.06
CA GLY A 208 -2.36 0.64 -1.42
C GLY A 208 -1.28 -0.44 -1.50
N ALA A 209 -0.24 -0.33 -0.67
CA ALA A 209 0.84 -1.31 -0.62
C ALA A 209 0.35 -2.69 -0.17
N LEU A 210 -0.58 -2.75 0.79
CA LEU A 210 -1.23 -4.01 1.18
C LEU A 210 -2.05 -4.60 0.04
N LEU A 211 -2.90 -3.80 -0.60
CA LEU A 211 -3.73 -4.23 -1.74
C LEU A 211 -2.90 -4.67 -2.94
N GLY A 212 -1.80 -3.97 -3.24
CA GLY A 212 -0.84 -4.38 -4.26
C GLY A 212 -0.16 -5.70 -3.94
N CYS A 213 0.20 -5.94 -2.66
CA CYS A 213 0.72 -7.24 -2.22
C CYS A 213 -0.31 -8.36 -2.42
N TRP A 214 -1.57 -8.09 -2.07
CA TRP A 214 -2.67 -9.03 -2.28
C TRP A 214 -2.93 -9.31 -3.75
N GLU A 215 -2.84 -8.30 -4.61
CA GLU A 215 -2.97 -8.46 -6.07
C GLU A 215 -1.92 -9.42 -6.61
N LEU A 216 -0.66 -9.24 -6.21
CA LEU A 216 0.44 -10.13 -6.62
C LEU A 216 0.16 -11.58 -6.20
N ILE A 217 -0.25 -11.81 -4.95
CA ILE A 217 -0.56 -13.15 -4.43
C ILE A 217 -1.80 -13.74 -5.12
N ALA A 218 -2.84 -12.94 -5.36
CA ALA A 218 -4.04 -13.38 -6.06
C ALA A 218 -3.70 -13.84 -7.47
N ARG A 219 -2.97 -13.02 -8.23
CA ARG A 219 -2.48 -13.35 -9.58
C ARG A 219 -1.61 -14.60 -9.57
N ALA A 220 -0.71 -14.74 -8.60
CA ALA A 220 0.15 -15.91 -8.47
C ALA A 220 -0.60 -17.22 -8.16
N THR A 221 -1.86 -17.11 -7.74
CA THR A 221 -2.75 -18.24 -7.54
C THR A 221 -3.87 -18.34 -8.58
N GLY A 222 -3.76 -17.59 -9.68
CA GLY A 222 -4.71 -17.58 -10.79
C GLY A 222 -6.04 -16.90 -10.50
N ARG A 223 -6.11 -16.02 -9.49
CA ARG A 223 -7.32 -15.31 -9.06
C ARG A 223 -7.32 -13.85 -9.48
N ARG A 224 -8.52 -13.28 -9.61
CA ARG A 224 -8.75 -11.83 -9.59
C ARG A 224 -8.96 -11.36 -8.15
N LEU A 225 -8.64 -10.10 -7.89
CA LEU A 225 -8.86 -9.46 -6.59
C LEU A 225 -9.64 -8.15 -6.76
N PRO A 226 -10.98 -8.20 -6.92
CA PRO A 226 -11.77 -6.99 -7.00
C PRO A 226 -11.64 -6.16 -5.72
N ARG A 227 -11.48 -4.85 -5.89
CA ARG A 227 -11.37 -3.88 -4.81
C ARG A 227 -12.59 -2.98 -4.83
N VAL A 228 -13.27 -2.85 -3.71
CA VAL A 228 -14.32 -1.85 -3.53
C VAL A 228 -13.76 -0.73 -2.67
N LEU A 229 -13.61 0.44 -3.28
CA LEU A 229 -13.13 1.65 -2.62
C LEU A 229 -14.27 2.65 -2.39
N TRP A 230 -15.43 2.46 -3.03
CA TRP A 230 -16.66 3.22 -2.81
C TRP A 230 -17.68 2.42 -2.03
N PHE A 231 -17.88 2.79 -0.76
CA PHE A 231 -18.80 2.14 0.16
C PHE A 231 -19.27 3.14 1.22
N ASP A 232 -20.34 2.79 1.94
CA ASP A 232 -20.81 3.52 3.12
C ASP A 232 -19.89 3.23 4.32
N ASP A 233 -18.88 4.08 4.51
CA ASP A 233 -17.87 3.96 5.57
C ASP A 233 -18.50 3.87 6.96
N GLU A 234 -19.48 4.73 7.25
CA GLU A 234 -20.12 4.80 8.56
C GLU A 234 -20.95 3.55 8.86
N ARG A 235 -21.58 2.95 7.83
CA ARG A 235 -22.25 1.65 7.99
C ARG A 235 -21.26 0.52 8.30
N LEU A 236 -20.13 0.45 7.59
CA LEU A 236 -19.12 -0.59 7.86
C LEU A 236 -18.38 -0.37 9.18
N ASN A 237 -18.09 0.88 9.57
CA ASN A 237 -17.49 1.20 10.86
C ASN A 237 -18.42 0.79 12.01
N ARG A 238 -19.74 1.04 11.90
CA ARG A 238 -20.73 0.57 12.88
C ARG A 238 -20.81 -0.96 12.94
N LEU A 239 -20.81 -1.64 11.79
CA LEU A 239 -20.78 -3.11 11.72
C LEU A 239 -19.57 -3.67 12.48
N LEU A 240 -18.41 -3.04 12.33
CA LEU A 240 -17.17 -3.41 13.02
C LEU A 240 -17.06 -2.85 14.45
N GLY A 241 -18.03 -2.05 14.93
CA GLY A 241 -18.01 -1.43 16.26
C GLY A 241 -16.85 -0.46 16.47
N LEU A 242 -16.41 0.24 15.42
CA LEU A 242 -15.25 1.13 15.44
C LEU A 242 -15.62 2.56 15.87
N VAL A 243 -14.67 3.23 16.53
CA VAL A 243 -14.70 4.67 16.71
C VAL A 243 -14.11 5.31 15.45
N THR A 244 -14.98 5.83 14.57
CA THR A 244 -14.64 6.26 13.21
C THR A 244 -13.41 7.17 13.11
N ASP A 245 -13.21 8.12 14.03
CA ASP A 245 -12.05 9.03 14.00
C ASP A 245 -10.72 8.37 14.41
N GLU A 246 -10.78 7.22 15.07
CA GLU A 246 -9.61 6.47 15.52
C GLU A 246 -9.28 5.31 14.60
N GLU A 247 -10.30 4.53 14.22
CA GLU A 247 -10.20 3.40 13.31
C GLU A 247 -11.33 3.41 12.29
N SER A 248 -10.98 3.28 11.00
CA SER A 248 -11.95 3.40 9.91
C SER A 248 -11.62 2.48 8.74
N VAL A 249 -12.63 1.97 8.04
CA VAL A 249 -12.47 1.12 6.86
C VAL A 249 -11.95 1.94 5.67
N LEU A 250 -10.91 1.44 4.98
CA LEU A 250 -10.33 2.06 3.79
C LEU A 250 -10.59 1.29 2.50
N ALA A 251 -10.79 -0.03 2.58
CA ALA A 251 -11.06 -0.87 1.42
C ALA A 251 -11.85 -2.11 1.80
N VAL A 252 -12.66 -2.58 0.87
CA VAL A 252 -13.37 -3.88 0.96
C VAL A 252 -12.93 -4.76 -0.21
N VAL A 253 -12.62 -6.02 0.07
CA VAL A 253 -12.21 -7.01 -0.93
C VAL A 253 -13.15 -8.21 -0.86
N PRO A 254 -14.05 -8.38 -1.85
CA PRO A 254 -14.90 -9.55 -1.97
C PRO A 254 -14.09 -10.83 -2.22
N LEU A 255 -14.42 -11.90 -1.50
CA LEU A 255 -13.80 -13.22 -1.58
C LEU A 255 -14.87 -14.28 -1.85
N PRO A 256 -15.01 -14.80 -3.08
CA PRO A 256 -15.92 -15.91 -3.35
C PRO A 256 -15.37 -17.24 -2.80
N PHE A 257 -16.06 -17.82 -1.83
CA PHE A 257 -15.80 -19.17 -1.31
C PHE A 257 -16.74 -20.22 -1.90
N GLY A 258 -17.94 -19.81 -2.36
CA GLY A 258 -18.91 -20.64 -3.07
C GLY A 258 -19.09 -20.26 -4.55
N PRO A 259 -19.78 -21.10 -5.34
CA PRO A 259 -20.08 -20.80 -6.74
C PRO A 259 -20.97 -19.55 -6.86
N PRO A 260 -20.78 -18.73 -7.90
CA PRO A 260 -21.62 -17.56 -8.14
C PRO A 260 -23.07 -18.02 -8.44
N GLY A 261 -24.04 -17.52 -7.68
CA GLY A 261 -25.46 -17.76 -7.95
C GLY A 261 -26.27 -18.51 -6.88
N ALA A 262 -25.68 -18.83 -5.73
CA ALA A 262 -26.50 -19.01 -4.54
C ALA A 262 -26.85 -17.61 -4.03
N ASP A 263 -27.90 -16.99 -4.59
CA ASP A 263 -28.54 -15.89 -3.87
C ASP A 263 -28.84 -16.42 -2.47
N PRO A 264 -28.31 -15.81 -1.40
CA PRO A 264 -28.71 -16.22 -0.07
C PRO A 264 -30.21 -16.02 -0.02
N GLU A 265 -30.96 -17.13 0.13
CA GLU A 265 -32.38 -17.08 0.52
C GLU A 265 -32.50 -15.95 1.55
N PRO A 266 -33.34 -14.93 1.31
CA PRO A 266 -33.45 -13.80 2.20
C PRO A 266 -33.75 -14.33 3.59
N SER A 267 -32.73 -14.33 4.45
CA SER A 267 -32.86 -14.93 5.77
C SER A 267 -33.92 -14.13 6.50
N ALA A 268 -35.06 -14.76 6.79
CA ALA A 268 -36.13 -14.20 7.61
C ALA A 268 -35.63 -13.76 9.01
N ALA A 269 -34.38 -14.06 9.37
CA ALA A 269 -33.71 -13.58 10.58
C ALA A 269 -33.17 -12.13 10.50
N ALA A 270 -33.23 -11.46 9.35
CA ALA A 270 -32.81 -10.05 9.22
C ALA A 270 -33.71 -9.08 10.02
N ALA A 271 -34.92 -9.48 10.39
CA ALA A 271 -35.85 -8.68 11.19
C ALA A 271 -35.52 -8.63 12.70
N GLY A 272 -34.47 -9.32 13.16
CA GLY A 272 -34.10 -9.42 14.58
C GLY A 272 -32.67 -9.01 14.93
N SER A 273 -31.97 -8.23 14.10
CA SER A 273 -30.56 -7.86 14.36
C SER A 273 -30.36 -6.81 15.45
N ALA A 274 -31.44 -6.16 15.92
CA ALA A 274 -31.43 -5.27 17.08
C ALA A 274 -31.23 -6.07 18.39
N GLY A 275 -30.00 -6.51 18.65
CA GLY A 275 -29.65 -7.23 19.88
C GLY A 275 -28.39 -8.09 19.81
N ARG A 276 -27.79 -8.30 18.62
CA ARG A 276 -26.49 -8.97 18.54
C ARG A 276 -25.41 -7.97 18.97
N GLY A 277 -24.88 -8.12 20.18
CA GLY A 277 -23.77 -7.30 20.68
C GLY A 277 -22.67 -7.23 19.62
N GLY A 278 -22.47 -6.04 19.05
CA GLY A 278 -21.45 -5.81 18.04
C GLY A 278 -20.04 -6.07 18.58
N PRO A 279 -18.99 -5.93 17.76
CA PRO A 279 -17.62 -6.02 18.23
C PRO A 279 -17.26 -4.95 19.28
N ALA A 280 -18.09 -3.90 19.37
CA ALA A 280 -17.92 -2.76 20.24
C ALA A 280 -17.70 -3.18 21.71
N GLY A 281 -16.75 -2.52 22.37
CA GLY A 281 -16.46 -2.72 23.79
C GLY A 281 -15.63 -3.97 24.12
N ARG A 282 -15.21 -4.78 23.12
CA ARG A 282 -14.27 -5.87 23.38
C ARG A 282 -12.90 -5.31 23.78
N PRO A 283 -12.30 -5.77 24.90
CA PRO A 283 -11.02 -5.26 25.35
C PRO A 283 -9.92 -5.61 24.33
N ILE A 284 -9.07 -4.64 24.05
CA ILE A 284 -7.94 -4.76 23.12
C ILE A 284 -6.66 -4.52 23.91
N PHE A 285 -5.64 -5.34 23.66
CA PHE A 285 -4.29 -5.03 24.14
C PHE A 285 -3.70 -3.89 23.33
N GLU A 286 -3.21 -2.86 24.03
CA GLU A 286 -2.47 -1.75 23.45
C GLU A 286 -1.30 -1.39 24.38
N ARG A 287 -0.12 -1.15 23.80
CA ARG A 287 1.08 -0.78 24.57
C ARG A 287 1.03 0.69 24.97
N SER A 288 0.56 1.55 24.07
CA SER A 288 0.52 2.99 24.30
C SER A 288 -0.52 3.33 25.37
N ALA A 289 -0.13 4.15 26.34
CA ALA A 289 -0.98 4.69 27.38
C ALA A 289 -1.85 5.85 26.86
N ARG A 290 -1.45 6.52 25.77
CA ARG A 290 -2.14 7.70 25.24
C ARG A 290 -2.32 7.64 23.72
N THR A 291 -3.58 7.56 23.28
CA THR A 291 -3.94 7.77 21.89
C THR A 291 -3.89 9.26 21.55
N ARG A 292 -3.07 9.64 20.57
CA ARG A 292 -2.96 11.02 20.07
C ARG A 292 -3.63 11.15 18.70
N THR A 293 -4.48 12.16 18.56
CA THR A 293 -5.13 12.53 17.29
C THR A 293 -4.74 13.94 16.90
N PHE A 294 -4.75 14.22 15.61
CA PHE A 294 -4.40 15.54 15.07
C PHE A 294 -5.55 16.09 14.24
N GLU A 295 -5.77 17.39 14.35
CA GLU A 295 -6.96 18.03 13.81
C GLU A 295 -7.02 17.92 12.27
N GLN A 296 -5.91 18.16 11.57
CA GLN A 296 -5.87 18.00 10.10
C GLN A 296 -6.22 16.58 9.65
N VAL A 297 -5.82 15.54 10.42
CA VAL A 297 -6.18 14.14 10.12
C VAL A 297 -7.68 13.92 10.32
N ARG A 298 -8.26 14.45 11.40
CA ARG A 298 -9.71 14.38 11.64
C ARG A 298 -10.50 15.10 10.54
N GLN A 299 -10.07 16.30 10.16
CA GLN A 299 -10.71 17.12 9.12
C GLN A 299 -10.70 16.43 7.76
N VAL A 300 -9.54 15.98 7.28
CA VAL A 300 -9.44 15.29 5.98
C VAL A 300 -10.21 13.97 6.02
N HIS A 301 -10.20 13.24 7.14
CA HIS A 301 -10.95 12.00 7.29
C HIS A 301 -12.46 12.25 7.20
N ARG A 302 -12.98 13.17 8.01
CA ARG A 302 -14.41 13.53 8.03
C ARG A 302 -14.89 14.11 6.71
N ALA A 303 -14.10 14.94 6.06
CA ALA A 303 -14.42 15.45 4.72
C ALA A 303 -14.66 14.32 3.71
N VAL A 304 -13.89 13.23 3.77
CA VAL A 304 -14.12 12.04 2.92
C VAL A 304 -15.38 11.28 3.31
N LEU A 305 -15.65 11.08 4.60
CA LEU A 305 -16.83 10.34 5.08
C LEU A 305 -18.14 11.06 4.79
N ASP A 306 -18.14 12.38 4.95
CA ASP A 306 -19.33 13.20 4.77
C ASP A 306 -19.63 13.45 3.29
N ASP A 307 -18.66 13.22 2.40
CA ASP A 307 -18.82 13.30 0.96
C ASP A 307 -19.57 12.08 0.39
N ARG A 308 -20.90 12.14 0.51
CA ARG A 308 -21.84 11.09 0.07
C ARG A 308 -22.17 11.12 -1.42
N ARG A 309 -21.27 11.63 -2.26
CA ARG A 309 -21.50 11.60 -3.72
C ARG A 309 -21.58 10.15 -4.21
N PRO A 310 -22.41 9.87 -5.25
CA PRO A 310 -22.49 8.54 -5.82
C PRO A 310 -21.13 8.11 -6.37
N ARG A 311 -20.92 6.80 -6.47
CA ARG A 311 -19.75 6.24 -7.15
C ARG A 311 -19.68 6.78 -8.58
N PRO A 312 -18.54 7.34 -9.03
CA PRO A 312 -18.40 7.82 -10.39
C PRO A 312 -18.45 6.66 -11.39
N ASP A 313 -18.82 6.96 -12.64
CA ASP A 313 -18.65 6.00 -13.74
C ASP A 313 -17.15 5.67 -13.87
N PRO A 314 -16.75 4.38 -13.83
CA PRO A 314 -15.36 3.98 -13.98
C PRO A 314 -14.69 4.56 -15.23
N ALA A 315 -15.43 4.78 -16.32
CA ALA A 315 -14.87 5.35 -17.55
C ALA A 315 -14.26 6.76 -17.35
N VAL A 316 -14.68 7.50 -16.32
CA VAL A 316 -14.10 8.81 -15.96
C VAL A 316 -12.62 8.70 -15.62
N ALA A 317 -12.19 7.57 -15.03
CA ALA A 317 -10.80 7.33 -14.66
C ALA A 317 -9.82 7.43 -15.84
N ARG A 318 -10.26 7.10 -17.07
CA ARG A 318 -9.42 7.19 -18.27
C ARG A 318 -8.94 8.62 -18.56
N ARG A 319 -9.67 9.65 -18.11
CA ARG A 319 -9.29 11.06 -18.25
C ARG A 319 -8.29 11.53 -17.19
N LEU A 320 -8.09 10.73 -16.14
CA LEU A 320 -7.20 11.01 -15.02
C LEU A 320 -5.79 10.45 -15.24
N VAL A 321 -5.62 9.57 -16.24
CA VAL A 321 -4.32 9.02 -16.64
C VAL A 321 -3.34 10.17 -16.92
N PRO A 322 -2.11 10.12 -16.37
CA PRO A 322 -1.07 11.11 -16.65
C PRO A 322 -0.80 11.29 -18.14
N LEU A 323 -0.75 12.54 -18.57
CA LEU A 323 -0.67 12.88 -19.98
C LEU A 323 0.71 12.50 -20.57
N PRO A 324 0.77 12.01 -21.82
CA PRO A 324 2.02 11.88 -22.54
C PRO A 324 2.76 13.22 -22.67
N ARG A 325 4.08 13.17 -22.82
CA ARG A 325 4.88 14.33 -23.22
C ARG A 325 5.35 14.12 -24.65
N GLU A 326 5.08 15.11 -25.50
CA GLU A 326 5.37 15.03 -26.94
C GLU A 326 6.78 15.52 -27.32
N ASN A 327 7.52 16.10 -26.37
CA ASN A 327 8.80 16.75 -26.66
C ASN A 327 9.93 16.19 -25.78
N GLY A 328 10.94 15.59 -26.42
CA GLY A 328 12.16 15.10 -25.77
C GLY A 328 12.88 14.05 -26.60
N GLY A 329 14.17 13.85 -26.33
CA GLY A 329 14.86 12.66 -26.83
C GLY A 329 14.28 11.39 -26.20
N GLU A 330 14.42 10.25 -26.87
CA GLU A 330 13.95 8.96 -26.35
C GLU A 330 15.13 7.99 -26.15
N VAL A 331 15.06 7.19 -25.09
CA VAL A 331 15.99 6.10 -24.83
C VAL A 331 15.18 4.81 -24.78
N GLU A 332 15.43 3.90 -25.72
CA GLU A 332 14.80 2.57 -25.73
C GLU A 332 15.31 1.75 -24.53
N LEU A 333 14.41 1.06 -23.85
CA LEU A 333 14.77 0.18 -22.75
C LEU A 333 14.92 -1.27 -23.25
N PRO A 334 15.93 -2.01 -22.72
CA PRO A 334 16.03 -3.45 -22.98
C PRO A 334 14.80 -4.20 -22.45
N ARG A 335 14.60 -5.42 -22.96
CA ARG A 335 13.52 -6.30 -22.48
C ARG A 335 13.71 -6.62 -21.00
N PRO A 336 12.63 -6.70 -20.19
CA PRO A 336 12.71 -7.16 -18.81
C PRO A 336 13.42 -8.51 -18.69
N LEU A 337 14.25 -8.66 -17.66
CA LEU A 337 15.03 -9.85 -17.35
C LEU A 337 14.14 -10.95 -16.76
N ALA A 338 13.22 -11.50 -17.54
CA ALA A 338 12.24 -12.49 -17.08
C ALA A 338 12.89 -13.69 -16.36
N GLY A 339 13.99 -14.23 -16.90
CA GLY A 339 14.71 -15.35 -16.29
C GLY A 339 15.39 -15.04 -14.95
N ARG A 340 15.56 -13.75 -14.59
CA ARG A 340 16.00 -13.34 -13.23
C ARG A 340 14.82 -13.14 -12.27
N LEU A 341 13.59 -13.34 -12.72
CA LEU A 341 12.36 -13.26 -11.93
C LEU A 341 11.66 -14.63 -11.78
N ASP A 342 12.36 -15.74 -12.06
CA ASP A 342 11.78 -17.09 -12.02
C ASP A 342 11.54 -17.61 -10.59
N THR A 343 12.05 -16.91 -9.58
CA THR A 343 11.82 -17.24 -8.17
C THR A 343 10.33 -17.18 -7.81
N ASP A 344 9.89 -18.17 -7.03
CA ASP A 344 8.55 -18.24 -6.44
C ASP A 344 8.18 -16.94 -5.72
N LEU A 345 6.99 -16.40 -5.98
CA LEU A 345 6.57 -15.13 -5.39
C LEU A 345 6.57 -15.16 -3.85
N GLY A 346 6.17 -16.29 -3.24
CA GLY A 346 6.13 -16.45 -1.79
C GLY A 346 7.52 -16.38 -1.17
N GLU A 347 8.52 -16.97 -1.85
CA GLU A 347 9.92 -16.84 -1.46
C GLU A 347 10.43 -15.40 -1.59
N VAL A 348 10.09 -14.72 -2.69
CA VAL A 348 10.45 -13.30 -2.89
C VAL A 348 9.86 -12.43 -1.79
N LEU A 349 8.57 -12.57 -1.47
CA LEU A 349 7.90 -11.78 -0.43
C LEU A 349 8.51 -12.02 0.97
N ARG A 350 8.95 -13.25 1.26
CA ARG A 350 9.68 -13.59 2.49
C ARG A 350 11.08 -13.00 2.52
N GLY A 351 11.78 -12.96 1.39
CA GLY A 351 13.13 -12.41 1.27
C GLY A 351 13.17 -10.88 1.13
N ARG A 352 12.03 -10.27 0.79
CA ARG A 352 11.92 -8.83 0.53
C ARG A 352 12.27 -8.03 1.78
N ARG A 353 13.09 -7.00 1.58
CA ARG A 353 13.53 -6.07 2.63
C ARG A 353 13.57 -4.65 2.11
N THR A 354 13.67 -3.72 3.04
CA THR A 354 13.91 -2.31 2.74
C THR A 354 15.40 -2.03 2.88
N SER A 355 15.99 -1.50 1.82
CA SER A 355 17.38 -1.08 1.74
C SER A 355 17.57 0.24 2.46
N PHE A 356 17.68 0.20 3.77
CA PHE A 356 17.71 1.40 4.60
C PHE A 356 19.13 1.97 4.73
N GLY A 357 19.44 3.01 3.93
CA GLY A 357 20.75 3.67 3.94
C GLY A 357 21.90 2.76 3.52
N SER A 358 21.62 1.78 2.67
CA SER A 358 22.51 0.65 2.44
C SER A 358 23.18 0.59 1.07
N PHE A 359 22.81 1.52 0.19
CA PHE A 359 23.28 1.58 -1.18
C PHE A 359 24.78 1.85 -1.28
N VAL A 360 25.39 1.28 -2.30
CA VAL A 360 26.76 1.56 -2.72
C VAL A 360 26.82 1.87 -4.20
N GLY A 361 27.49 2.96 -4.54
CA GLY A 361 27.67 3.45 -5.90
C GLY A 361 28.87 2.84 -6.61
N SER A 362 29.63 1.95 -5.99
CA SER A 362 30.79 1.28 -6.61
C SER A 362 30.38 0.40 -7.79
N ARG A 363 29.16 -0.16 -7.75
CA ARG A 363 28.53 -0.85 -8.87
C ARG A 363 27.33 -0.02 -9.35
N PRO A 364 27.31 0.47 -10.61
CA PRO A 364 26.15 1.15 -11.16
C PRO A 364 24.97 0.17 -11.31
N LEU A 365 23.74 0.72 -11.30
CA LEU A 365 22.54 -0.05 -11.60
C LEU A 365 22.52 -0.39 -13.11
N GLY A 366 22.19 -1.63 -13.48
CA GLY A 366 22.02 -1.99 -14.90
C GLY A 366 20.80 -1.30 -15.53
N LEU A 367 20.89 -0.92 -16.81
CA LEU A 367 19.72 -0.41 -17.54
C LEU A 367 18.63 -1.47 -17.70
N ASP A 368 19.03 -2.74 -17.82
CA ASP A 368 18.16 -3.91 -17.83
C ASP A 368 17.50 -4.19 -16.48
N GLU A 369 18.23 -4.00 -15.38
CA GLU A 369 17.68 -4.04 -14.02
C GLU A 369 16.65 -2.93 -13.80
N LEU A 370 16.97 -1.68 -14.20
CA LEU A 370 16.03 -0.56 -14.16
C LEU A 370 14.79 -0.81 -15.01
N ALA A 371 14.97 -1.25 -16.27
CA ALA A 371 13.87 -1.57 -17.19
C ALA A 371 12.94 -2.65 -16.61
N THR A 372 13.52 -3.66 -15.96
CA THR A 372 12.75 -4.74 -15.33
C THR A 372 11.93 -4.23 -14.15
N VAL A 373 12.52 -3.41 -13.27
CA VAL A 373 11.78 -2.80 -12.14
C VAL A 373 10.68 -1.86 -12.65
N LEU A 374 10.93 -1.05 -13.68
CA LEU A 374 9.93 -0.17 -14.29
C LEU A 374 8.74 -0.93 -14.87
N ALA A 375 9.01 -1.96 -15.68
CA ALA A 375 7.97 -2.79 -16.28
C ALA A 375 7.11 -3.49 -15.21
N GLY A 376 7.77 -4.05 -14.19
CA GLY A 376 7.10 -4.65 -13.06
C GLY A 376 6.28 -3.64 -12.26
N THR A 377 6.83 -2.48 -11.93
CA THR A 377 6.14 -1.42 -11.17
C THR A 377 4.89 -0.94 -11.90
N ALA A 378 4.98 -0.68 -13.21
CA ALA A 378 3.83 -0.27 -14.03
C ALA A 378 2.74 -1.34 -14.10
N SER A 379 3.06 -2.62 -13.89
CA SER A 379 2.03 -3.68 -13.85
C SER A 379 1.01 -3.49 -12.72
N ALA A 380 1.37 -2.76 -11.67
CA ALA A 380 0.47 -2.46 -10.54
C ALA A 380 -0.69 -1.51 -10.90
N GLN A 381 -0.62 -0.86 -12.07
CA GLN A 381 -1.70 -0.05 -12.63
C GLN A 381 -2.84 -0.92 -13.20
N ARG A 382 -2.59 -2.21 -13.44
CA ARG A 382 -3.60 -3.17 -13.90
C ARG A 382 -4.24 -3.86 -12.71
N TYR A 383 -5.38 -3.35 -12.26
CA TYR A 383 -6.15 -3.94 -11.17
C TYR A 383 -7.65 -3.74 -11.35
N THR A 384 -8.42 -4.63 -10.73
CA THR A 384 -9.88 -4.53 -10.74
C THR A 384 -10.36 -3.67 -9.58
N ALA A 385 -11.02 -2.55 -9.84
CA ALA A 385 -11.71 -1.77 -8.81
C ALA A 385 -13.07 -1.27 -9.27
N ASP A 386 -13.90 -0.89 -8.31
CA ASP A 386 -15.25 -0.39 -8.54
C ASP A 386 -15.30 0.99 -9.21
N ALA A 387 -14.32 1.87 -8.97
CA ALA A 387 -14.26 3.22 -9.56
C ALA A 387 -13.18 3.40 -10.64
N VAL A 388 -12.35 2.38 -10.90
CA VAL A 388 -11.22 2.45 -11.84
C VAL A 388 -11.21 1.17 -12.69
N PRO A 389 -11.32 1.28 -14.03
CA PRO A 389 -11.27 0.13 -14.92
C PRO A 389 -9.83 -0.37 -15.07
N GLU A 390 -9.67 -1.66 -15.40
CA GLU A 390 -8.35 -2.33 -15.45
C GLU A 390 -7.36 -1.72 -16.45
N ASP A 391 -7.85 -0.94 -17.42
CA ASP A 391 -7.08 -0.28 -18.48
C ASP A 391 -6.70 1.18 -18.16
N ALA A 392 -7.04 1.70 -16.97
CA ALA A 392 -6.76 3.09 -16.59
C ALA A 392 -5.81 3.19 -15.39
N GLY A 393 -4.50 3.34 -15.64
CA GLY A 393 -3.53 3.67 -14.61
C GLY A 393 -3.60 5.15 -14.22
N LEU A 394 -3.96 5.45 -12.96
CA LEU A 394 -4.06 6.81 -12.43
C LEU A 394 -2.69 7.47 -12.16
N THR A 395 -1.61 6.69 -12.22
CA THR A 395 -0.26 7.10 -11.86
C THR A 395 0.69 7.18 -13.05
N GLY A 396 1.76 7.97 -12.87
CA GLY A 396 2.87 8.09 -13.81
C GLY A 396 4.17 7.67 -13.12
N LEU A 397 5.18 7.37 -13.93
CA LEU A 397 6.51 6.98 -13.45
C LEU A 397 7.58 7.87 -14.06
N TYR A 398 8.35 8.52 -13.21
CA TYR A 398 9.55 9.25 -13.59
C TYR A 398 10.78 8.56 -13.02
N VAL A 399 11.92 8.72 -13.70
CA VAL A 399 13.22 8.23 -13.27
C VAL A 399 14.16 9.41 -13.13
N LEU A 400 14.66 9.65 -11.93
CA LEU A 400 15.84 10.49 -11.70
C LEU A 400 17.06 9.56 -11.71
N ALA A 401 17.69 9.42 -12.88
CA ALA A 401 18.82 8.53 -13.09
C ALA A 401 20.11 9.22 -12.62
N ASN A 402 20.84 8.55 -11.72
CA ASN A 402 22.10 9.05 -11.18
C ASN A 402 23.28 8.20 -11.66
N ARG A 403 23.27 6.89 -11.36
CA ARG A 403 24.36 5.94 -11.66
C ARG A 403 23.80 4.70 -12.34
N VAL A 404 23.23 4.88 -13.52
CA VAL A 404 22.66 3.80 -14.34
C VAL A 404 23.60 3.55 -15.53
N ALA A 405 24.09 2.33 -15.67
CA ALA A 405 25.00 1.97 -16.75
C ALA A 405 24.29 2.11 -18.11
N GLY A 406 24.87 2.90 -19.03
CA GLY A 406 24.30 3.11 -20.36
C GLY A 406 23.15 4.12 -20.44
N LEU A 407 22.82 4.81 -19.34
CA LEU A 407 21.83 5.88 -19.32
C LEU A 407 22.47 7.17 -18.75
N PRO A 408 22.49 8.29 -19.49
CA PRO A 408 22.99 9.56 -18.98
C PRO A 408 22.27 9.99 -17.70
N ALA A 409 22.98 10.66 -16.78
CA ALA A 409 22.33 11.23 -15.60
C ALA A 409 21.30 12.29 -16.00
N GLY A 410 20.16 12.31 -15.30
CA GLY A 410 19.06 13.22 -15.62
C GLY A 410 17.70 12.73 -15.14
N SER A 411 16.66 13.42 -15.55
CA SER A 411 15.26 13.05 -15.31
C SER A 411 14.59 12.57 -16.58
N TYR A 412 13.77 11.54 -16.44
CA TYR A 412 13.10 10.86 -17.53
C TYR A 412 11.66 10.52 -17.14
N ARG A 413 10.74 10.53 -18.10
CA ARG A 413 9.39 9.95 -17.95
C ARG A 413 9.39 8.56 -18.56
N TYR A 414 8.85 7.59 -17.85
CA TYR A 414 8.70 6.23 -18.36
C TYR A 414 7.41 6.08 -19.18
N ASP A 415 7.55 5.59 -20.41
CA ASP A 415 6.45 5.16 -21.27
C ASP A 415 6.41 3.62 -21.28
N ALA A 416 5.46 3.07 -20.53
CA ALA A 416 5.29 1.62 -20.39
C ALA A 416 4.85 0.95 -21.70
N GLY A 417 4.03 1.65 -22.52
CA GLY A 417 3.54 1.11 -23.79
C GLY A 417 4.65 1.02 -24.84
N GLY A 418 5.49 2.05 -24.91
CA GLY A 418 6.66 2.09 -25.80
C GLY A 418 7.92 1.38 -25.27
N ARG A 419 7.95 1.00 -23.99
CA ARG A 419 9.17 0.50 -23.29
C ARG A 419 10.36 1.42 -23.49
N ARG A 420 10.15 2.70 -23.21
CA ARG A 420 11.15 3.76 -23.42
C ARG A 420 11.13 4.79 -22.31
N LEU A 421 12.24 5.50 -22.17
CA LEU A 421 12.37 6.69 -21.34
C LEU A 421 12.36 7.92 -22.23
N GLN A 422 11.41 8.82 -21.99
CA GLN A 422 11.38 10.14 -22.58
C GLN A 422 12.24 11.08 -21.74
N VAL A 423 13.23 11.72 -22.34
CA VAL A 423 14.13 12.67 -21.68
C VAL A 423 13.32 13.89 -21.23
N VAL A 424 13.40 14.22 -19.95
CA VAL A 424 12.86 15.47 -19.40
C VAL A 424 13.99 16.49 -19.27
N ARG A 425 15.07 16.15 -18.56
CA ARG A 425 16.30 16.96 -18.45
C ARG A 425 17.52 16.05 -18.38
N GLN A 426 18.60 16.39 -19.07
CA GLN A 426 19.88 15.68 -18.97
C GLN A 426 20.90 16.54 -18.21
N GLU A 427 20.98 16.32 -16.90
CA GLU A 427 21.88 17.04 -16.01
C GLU A 427 22.28 16.16 -14.80
N PRO A 428 23.44 16.42 -14.16
CA PRO A 428 23.81 15.70 -12.95
C PRO A 428 22.79 15.89 -11.81
N ILE A 429 22.13 14.81 -11.40
CA ILE A 429 20.99 14.88 -10.47
C ILE A 429 21.34 14.55 -9.01
N ALA A 430 22.51 13.94 -8.74
CA ALA A 430 22.91 13.50 -7.40
C ALA A 430 22.84 14.61 -6.33
N GLY A 431 23.43 15.77 -6.64
CA GLY A 431 23.45 16.90 -5.72
C GLY A 431 22.06 17.48 -5.46
N THR A 432 21.20 17.52 -6.49
CA THR A 432 19.80 17.93 -6.35
C THR A 432 19.04 16.96 -5.45
N LEU A 433 19.14 15.65 -5.71
CA LEU A 433 18.54 14.62 -4.86
C LEU A 433 18.98 14.74 -3.40
N GLN A 434 20.29 14.91 -3.14
CA GLN A 434 20.80 14.99 -1.78
C GLN A 434 20.32 16.25 -1.04
N ARG A 435 20.26 17.41 -1.71
CA ARG A 435 19.75 18.67 -1.13
C ARG A 435 18.25 18.66 -0.89
N SER A 436 17.50 17.97 -1.75
CA SER A 436 16.05 17.86 -1.65
C SER A 436 15.59 16.79 -0.64
N TYR A 437 16.49 15.99 -0.06
CA TYR A 437 16.14 14.93 0.88
C TYR A 437 16.30 15.37 2.35
N TYR A 438 15.23 15.33 3.13
CA TYR A 438 15.16 15.88 4.50
C TYR A 438 15.79 15.01 5.57
N LEU A 439 16.02 13.74 5.27
CA LEU A 439 16.46 12.77 6.24
C LEU A 439 17.93 12.42 6.03
N SER A 440 18.62 12.13 7.12
CA SER A 440 20.05 11.82 7.13
C SER A 440 20.34 10.32 7.02
N ASN A 441 19.34 9.52 6.65
CA ASN A 441 19.42 8.06 6.59
C ASN A 441 19.86 7.50 5.23
N TYR A 442 19.95 8.32 4.18
CA TYR A 442 20.45 7.89 2.88
C TYR A 442 21.52 8.85 2.37
N ASN A 443 22.55 8.28 1.73
CA ASN A 443 23.45 9.01 0.85
C ASN A 443 22.96 8.84 -0.59
N LEU A 444 22.38 9.90 -1.14
CA LEU A 444 21.72 9.90 -2.45
C LEU A 444 22.73 9.82 -3.60
N GLU A 445 24.00 10.18 -3.36
CA GLU A 445 25.07 10.00 -4.35
C GLU A 445 25.37 8.53 -4.62
N GLN A 446 25.08 7.64 -3.66
CA GLN A 446 25.26 6.19 -3.79
C GLN A 446 24.06 5.49 -4.45
N VAL A 447 22.95 6.20 -4.63
CA VAL A 447 21.72 5.63 -5.23
C VAL A 447 21.88 5.57 -6.75
N GLY A 448 21.47 4.45 -7.34
CA GLY A 448 21.52 4.23 -8.79
C GLY A 448 20.47 5.06 -9.52
N ALA A 449 19.21 4.94 -9.10
CA ALA A 449 18.10 5.74 -9.63
C ALA A 449 17.03 5.97 -8.56
N VAL A 450 16.25 7.05 -8.72
CA VAL A 450 15.03 7.27 -7.95
C VAL A 450 13.85 7.21 -8.88
N LEU A 451 12.90 6.32 -8.63
CA LEU A 451 11.60 6.37 -9.29
C LEU A 451 10.70 7.34 -8.54
N ALA A 452 10.09 8.30 -9.23
CA ALA A 452 9.06 9.15 -8.65
C ALA A 452 7.70 8.75 -9.23
N ILE A 453 6.82 8.27 -8.36
CA ILE A 453 5.44 7.92 -8.71
C ILE A 453 4.61 9.20 -8.68
N SER A 454 3.98 9.55 -9.79
CA SER A 454 3.18 10.77 -9.92
C SER A 454 1.69 10.48 -10.08
N GLY A 455 0.85 11.51 -9.93
CA GLY A 455 -0.58 11.43 -10.18
C GLY A 455 -1.23 12.81 -10.37
N ARG A 456 -2.32 12.84 -11.13
CA ARG A 456 -3.11 14.05 -11.48
C ARG A 456 -4.12 14.38 -10.39
N TRP A 457 -3.64 15.00 -9.31
CA TRP A 457 -4.39 15.04 -8.05
C TRP A 457 -5.57 16.00 -8.06
N ARG A 458 -5.49 17.16 -8.73
CA ARG A 458 -6.61 18.11 -8.80
C ARG A 458 -7.71 17.55 -9.68
N SER A 459 -7.37 17.04 -10.87
CA SER A 459 -8.33 16.37 -11.74
C SER A 459 -8.96 15.13 -11.06
N THR A 460 -8.19 14.40 -10.24
CA THR A 460 -8.74 13.29 -9.47
C THR A 460 -9.74 13.77 -8.41
N LEU A 461 -9.44 14.84 -7.66
CA LEU A 461 -10.39 15.41 -6.69
C LEU A 461 -11.62 16.02 -7.36
N GLU A 462 -11.49 16.59 -8.56
CA GLU A 462 -12.61 17.09 -9.33
C GLU A 462 -13.55 15.95 -9.74
N ALA A 463 -13.00 14.86 -10.30
CA ALA A 463 -13.77 13.72 -10.78
C ALA A 463 -14.34 12.85 -9.64
N PHE A 464 -13.53 12.56 -8.62
CA PHE A 464 -13.84 11.59 -7.57
C PHE A 464 -14.13 12.25 -6.21
N GLY A 465 -14.09 13.58 -6.12
CA GLY A 465 -14.31 14.26 -4.85
C GLY A 465 -13.25 14.00 -3.80
N SER A 466 -13.65 14.22 -2.55
CA SER A 466 -12.78 14.02 -1.38
C SER A 466 -12.17 12.62 -1.34
N ARG A 467 -12.94 11.59 -1.73
CA ARG A 467 -12.49 10.19 -1.74
C ARG A 467 -11.42 9.91 -2.81
N GLY A 468 -11.33 10.73 -3.86
CA GLY A 468 -10.35 10.60 -4.93
C GLY A 468 -8.90 10.51 -4.43
N TYR A 469 -8.59 11.21 -3.34
CA TYR A 469 -7.26 11.15 -2.73
C TYR A 469 -6.91 9.76 -2.17
N ARG A 470 -7.88 9.05 -1.57
CA ARG A 470 -7.67 7.66 -1.09
C ARG A 470 -7.44 6.72 -2.27
N VAL A 471 -8.23 6.88 -3.33
CA VAL A 471 -8.14 6.05 -4.55
C VAL A 471 -6.77 6.20 -5.21
N LEU A 472 -6.32 7.43 -5.42
CA LEU A 472 -5.01 7.70 -6.04
C LEU A 472 -3.85 7.18 -5.17
N ASN A 473 -3.87 7.45 -3.85
CA ASN A 473 -2.84 6.94 -2.95
C ASN A 473 -2.81 5.40 -2.88
N ALA A 474 -3.96 4.74 -3.03
CA ALA A 474 -4.00 3.28 -3.06
C ALA A 474 -3.25 2.72 -4.28
N GLU A 475 -3.36 3.34 -5.46
CA GLU A 475 -2.58 2.96 -6.63
C GLU A 475 -1.08 3.25 -6.42
N VAL A 476 -0.74 4.45 -5.93
CA VAL A 476 0.65 4.84 -5.59
C VAL A 476 1.32 3.82 -4.66
N GLY A 477 0.62 3.40 -3.61
CA GLY A 477 1.08 2.37 -2.69
C GLY A 477 1.31 1.02 -3.37
N ALA A 478 0.39 0.60 -4.25
CA ALA A 478 0.50 -0.66 -4.99
C ALA A 478 1.72 -0.69 -5.93
N LEU A 479 2.02 0.42 -6.62
CA LEU A 479 3.25 0.57 -7.42
C LEU A 479 4.48 0.39 -6.54
N SER A 480 4.54 1.05 -5.38
CA SER A 480 5.69 0.95 -4.48
C SER A 480 5.94 -0.47 -3.97
N GLN A 481 4.89 -1.21 -3.63
CA GLN A 481 4.97 -2.60 -3.20
C GLN A 481 5.46 -3.52 -4.32
N THR A 482 5.01 -3.26 -5.54
CA THR A 482 5.42 -4.04 -6.71
C THR A 482 6.88 -3.77 -7.06
N ALA A 483 7.34 -2.51 -6.96
CA ALA A 483 8.74 -2.14 -7.11
C ALA A 483 9.63 -2.88 -6.09
N TYR A 484 9.22 -2.91 -4.81
CA TYR A 484 9.91 -3.70 -3.79
C TYR A 484 10.01 -5.20 -4.13
N THR A 485 8.92 -5.77 -4.64
CA THR A 485 8.85 -7.20 -4.96
C THR A 485 9.76 -7.55 -6.13
N VAL A 486 9.72 -6.76 -7.20
CA VAL A 486 10.56 -6.99 -8.39
C VAL A 486 12.03 -6.72 -8.09
N ALA A 487 12.35 -5.68 -7.34
CA ALA A 487 13.72 -5.43 -6.91
C ALA A 487 14.27 -6.57 -6.04
N ALA A 488 13.44 -7.10 -5.11
CA ALA A 488 13.82 -8.24 -4.28
C ALA A 488 14.08 -9.51 -5.12
N ALA A 489 13.23 -9.80 -6.11
CA ALA A 489 13.42 -10.92 -7.03
C ALA A 489 14.72 -10.78 -7.85
N LEU A 490 15.05 -9.57 -8.30
CA LEU A 490 16.29 -9.29 -9.04
C LEU A 490 17.55 -9.30 -8.18
N GLY A 491 17.43 -9.21 -6.85
CA GLY A 491 18.56 -8.96 -5.95
C GLY A 491 19.07 -7.51 -5.99
N VAL A 492 18.23 -6.56 -6.40
CA VAL A 492 18.51 -5.12 -6.37
C VAL A 492 17.96 -4.54 -5.07
N GLY A 493 18.72 -3.63 -4.44
CA GLY A 493 18.26 -2.92 -3.26
C GLY A 493 17.12 -1.95 -3.61
N CYS A 494 16.15 -1.84 -2.71
CA CYS A 494 15.00 -0.97 -2.88
C CYS A 494 14.64 -0.29 -1.56
N GLY A 495 14.43 1.03 -1.59
CA GLY A 495 14.05 1.82 -0.42
C GLY A 495 13.01 2.86 -0.78
N VAL A 496 11.81 2.76 -0.22
CA VAL A 496 10.74 3.73 -0.46
C VAL A 496 10.78 4.81 0.60
N VAL A 497 10.67 6.07 0.15
CA VAL A 497 10.78 7.26 1.01
C VAL A 497 9.74 8.30 0.63
N LEU A 498 9.29 9.02 1.65
CA LEU A 498 8.43 10.19 1.49
C LEU A 498 9.20 11.51 1.74
N GLY A 499 10.47 11.43 2.16
CA GLY A 499 11.24 12.54 2.73
C GLY A 499 11.87 13.50 1.73
N PHE A 500 11.33 13.68 0.53
CA PHE A 500 11.83 14.65 -0.44
C PHE A 500 11.03 15.94 -0.47
N ASP A 501 11.67 17.02 -0.93
CA ASP A 501 11.02 18.23 -1.42
C ASP A 501 10.25 17.94 -2.69
N ASN A 502 8.96 17.66 -2.55
CA ASN A 502 8.08 17.41 -3.68
C ASN A 502 8.14 18.56 -4.70
N ILE A 503 8.24 19.82 -4.28
CA ILE A 503 8.31 20.95 -5.21
C ILE A 503 9.62 20.91 -6.02
N ALA A 504 10.75 20.66 -5.35
CA ALA A 504 12.04 20.58 -6.04
C ALA A 504 12.13 19.34 -6.97
N ILE A 505 11.56 18.21 -6.56
CA ILE A 505 11.54 17.02 -7.41
C ILE A 505 10.58 17.21 -8.59
N ASP A 506 9.40 17.79 -8.37
CA ASP A 506 8.47 18.12 -9.44
C ASP A 506 9.13 19.05 -10.47
N GLU A 507 9.85 20.08 -10.04
CA GLU A 507 10.63 20.93 -10.95
C GLU A 507 11.67 20.11 -11.73
N ALA A 508 12.43 19.24 -11.05
CA ALA A 508 13.43 18.39 -11.69
C ALA A 508 12.83 17.42 -12.74
N VAL A 509 11.58 17.00 -12.56
CA VAL A 509 10.84 16.16 -13.51
C VAL A 509 9.86 16.96 -14.40
N GLY A 510 9.97 18.29 -14.41
CA GLY A 510 9.20 19.19 -15.27
C GLY A 510 7.69 19.21 -14.99
N LEU A 511 7.26 18.90 -13.77
CA LEU A 511 5.88 18.92 -13.31
C LEU A 511 5.49 20.24 -12.61
N ASP A 512 6.37 21.24 -12.66
CA ASP A 512 6.09 22.56 -12.12
C ASP A 512 4.86 23.21 -12.79
N GLY A 513 4.02 23.86 -11.98
CA GLY A 513 2.82 24.59 -12.44
C GLY A 513 1.63 23.74 -12.88
N GLY A 514 1.73 22.40 -12.90
CA GLY A 514 0.68 21.50 -13.39
C GLY A 514 -0.28 20.91 -12.35
N ASP A 515 -1.20 20.07 -12.83
CA ASP A 515 -2.10 19.21 -12.05
C ASP A 515 -1.42 17.92 -11.54
N GLU A 516 -0.43 17.42 -12.28
CA GLU A 516 0.33 16.23 -11.90
C GLU A 516 1.44 16.56 -10.89
N ARG A 517 1.57 15.74 -9.85
CA ARG A 517 2.57 15.89 -8.77
C ARG A 517 3.19 14.55 -8.43
N THR A 518 4.42 14.55 -7.93
CA THR A 518 5.07 13.35 -7.37
C THR A 518 4.56 13.04 -5.96
N PHE A 519 4.16 11.80 -5.69
CA PHE A 519 3.56 11.34 -4.43
C PHE A 519 4.52 10.53 -3.57
N LEU A 520 5.33 9.66 -4.21
CA LEU A 520 6.13 8.67 -3.51
C LEU A 520 7.39 8.35 -4.31
N PHE A 521 8.50 8.10 -3.61
CA PHE A 521 9.81 7.93 -4.21
C PHE A 521 10.39 6.56 -3.88
N VAL A 522 10.86 5.84 -4.90
CA VAL A 522 11.48 4.51 -4.80
C VAL A 522 12.96 4.61 -5.17
N LEU A 523 13.84 4.46 -4.19
CA LEU A 523 15.29 4.44 -4.37
C LEU A 523 15.72 3.04 -4.82
N LEU A 524 16.52 2.96 -5.88
CA LEU A 524 17.07 1.71 -6.43
C LEU A 524 18.60 1.77 -6.49
N GLY A 525 19.25 0.66 -6.19
CA GLY A 525 20.70 0.52 -6.28
C GLY A 525 21.21 -0.77 -5.67
N HIS A 526 22.49 -1.08 -5.84
CA HIS A 526 23.09 -2.25 -5.20
C HIS A 526 23.45 -1.96 -3.73
N GLU A 527 23.37 -2.98 -2.90
CA GLU A 527 23.76 -2.92 -1.49
C GLU A 527 25.14 -3.53 -1.27
N ARG A 528 25.78 -3.17 -0.15
CA ARG A 528 26.93 -3.89 0.38
C ARG A 528 26.57 -5.34 0.68
N THR A 529 27.42 -6.28 0.26
CA THR A 529 27.28 -7.72 0.53
C THR A 529 28.01 -8.16 1.81
N ASP A 530 28.90 -7.33 2.35
CA ASP A 530 29.79 -7.62 3.49
C ASP A 530 29.23 -7.18 4.87
N ARG A 531 27.92 -7.37 5.10
CA ARG A 531 27.28 -6.89 6.34
C ARG A 531 27.22 -7.96 7.42
N ALA A 532 27.49 -7.56 8.68
CA ALA A 532 27.14 -8.36 9.84
C ALA A 532 25.60 -8.37 10.00
N ASP A 533 24.99 -9.53 9.89
CA ASP A 533 23.54 -9.70 9.94
C ASP A 533 23.16 -11.06 10.55
N TYR A 534 22.06 -11.09 11.30
CA TYR A 534 21.38 -12.31 11.71
C TYR A 534 19.92 -12.22 11.29
N ASP A 535 19.55 -13.03 10.29
CA ASP A 535 18.20 -13.15 9.75
C ASP A 535 17.69 -14.56 10.05
N TYR A 536 16.72 -14.67 10.98
CA TYR A 536 16.01 -15.92 11.24
C TYR A 536 14.64 -15.88 10.56
N ARG A 537 14.49 -16.71 9.53
CA ARG A 537 13.24 -16.84 8.78
C ARG A 537 12.31 -17.83 9.50
N LEU A 538 11.07 -17.40 9.72
CA LEU A 538 10.06 -18.29 10.30
C LEU A 538 9.64 -19.33 9.25
N ALA A 539 9.53 -20.59 9.66
CA ALA A 539 9.06 -21.69 8.81
C ALA A 539 7.60 -21.53 8.41
#